data_AF-C8CGW9-F1
#
_entry.id   AF-C8CGW9-F1
#
_cell.length_a   1.000
_cell.length_b   1.000
_cell.length_c   1.000
_cell.angle_alpha   90.00
_cell.angle_beta   90.00
_cell.angle_gamma   90.00
#
_symmetry.space_group_name_H-M   'P 1'
#
loop_
_entity.id
_entity.type
_entity.pdbx_description
1 polymer ?
#
loop_
_entity_poly.entity_id
_entity_poly.type
_entity_poly.pdbx_seq_one_letter_code
_entity_poly.pdbx_strand_id
1 'polypeptide(L)'
;MMEHYFSPGKLLITSEYVVLDGAKALALPTKMGQDLWVEEKEDNNAKIFWETYHQNQLWLSIEIDYRKWEIISTNLKPNAFFILKVLKYLQSISLEKFKKGISYHIKTNLQFPANYGLGSSSTLMANLAKWAKADAFLLNEKTLGGSGYDVAVALEEQSILYQ
;
A
#
# COMPACT_ATOMS: atom_id res chain seq x y z
N MET A 1 -11.10 14.22 -9.61
CA MET A 1 -9.70 14.64 -9.80
C MET A 1 -8.84 13.41 -9.55
N MET A 2 -7.78 13.20 -10.35
CA MET A 2 -6.89 12.04 -10.18
C MET A 2 -5.71 12.46 -9.30
N GLU A 3 -5.57 11.82 -8.15
CA GLU A 3 -4.42 11.97 -7.25
C GLU A 3 -3.37 10.91 -7.57
N HIS A 4 -2.08 11.23 -7.38
CA HIS A 4 -0.96 10.32 -7.59
C HIS A 4 -0.01 10.36 -6.39
N TYR A 5 0.40 9.17 -5.94
CA TYR A 5 1.34 8.96 -4.86
C TYR A 5 2.41 7.95 -5.29
N PHE A 6 3.63 8.15 -4.81
CA PHE A 6 4.76 7.27 -5.08
C PHE A 6 5.48 6.95 -3.76
N SER A 7 5.99 5.74 -3.66
CA SER A 7 6.89 5.33 -2.58
C SER A 7 8.02 4.47 -3.16
N PRO A 8 9.29 4.81 -2.91
CA PRO A 8 10.42 4.05 -3.40
C PRO A 8 10.50 2.70 -2.70
N GLY A 9 11.01 1.68 -3.39
CA GLY A 9 11.42 0.44 -2.76
C GLY A 9 12.58 0.67 -1.79
N LYS A 10 12.96 -0.38 -1.05
CA LYS A 10 14.07 -0.33 -0.09
C LYS A 10 15.20 -1.28 -0.47
N LEU A 11 16.40 -0.92 -0.04
CA LEU A 11 17.56 -1.79 0.02
C LEU A 11 18.14 -1.72 1.43
N LEU A 12 18.20 -2.86 2.12
CA LEU A 12 18.84 -2.93 3.42
C LEU A 12 20.32 -3.26 3.23
N ILE A 13 21.20 -2.39 3.71
CA ILE A 13 22.65 -2.53 3.52
C ILE A 13 23.31 -3.27 4.69
N THR A 14 22.84 -3.04 5.92
CA THR A 14 23.40 -3.66 7.13
C THR A 14 22.30 -4.10 8.08
N SER A 15 22.66 -5.00 9.00
CA SER A 15 21.90 -5.29 10.23
C SER A 15 20.54 -5.97 10.05
N GLU A 16 20.35 -6.75 8.97
CA GLU A 16 19.09 -7.44 8.67
C GLU A 16 18.42 -8.12 9.87
N TYR A 17 19.08 -9.11 10.47
CA TYR A 17 18.50 -9.83 11.60
C TYR A 17 18.74 -9.13 12.94
N VAL A 18 19.89 -8.46 13.09
CA VAL A 18 20.31 -7.86 14.38
C VAL A 18 19.64 -6.51 14.67
N VAL A 19 18.89 -5.93 13.73
CA VAL A 19 18.04 -4.75 14.00
C VAL A 19 16.97 -5.05 15.05
N LEU A 20 16.47 -6.30 15.09
CA LEU A 20 15.51 -6.75 16.10
C LEU A 20 16.12 -6.77 17.51
N ASP A 21 17.45 -6.89 17.60
CA ASP A 21 18.23 -6.86 18.84
C ASP A 21 18.74 -5.44 19.16
N GLY A 22 18.23 -4.41 18.48
CA GLY A 22 18.54 -3.01 18.72
C GLY A 22 19.80 -2.48 18.01
N ALA A 23 20.37 -3.23 17.07
CA ALA A 23 21.46 -2.73 16.24
C ALA A 23 20.94 -1.72 15.20
N LYS A 24 21.71 -0.65 14.95
CA LYS A 24 21.35 0.32 13.91
C LYS A 24 21.44 -0.32 12.53
N ALA A 25 20.41 -0.14 11.72
CA ALA A 25 20.35 -0.59 10.34
C ALA A 25 20.42 0.59 9.36
N LEU A 26 21.21 0.45 8.29
CA LEU A 26 21.26 1.41 7.19
C LEU A 26 20.37 0.91 6.05
N ALA A 27 19.32 1.66 5.74
CA ALA A 27 18.43 1.37 4.63
C ALA A 27 18.42 2.53 3.62
N LEU A 28 18.42 2.18 2.33
CA LEU A 28 18.47 3.11 1.21
C LEU A 28 17.21 2.97 0.34
N PRO A 29 16.64 4.09 -0.14
CA PRO A 29 15.55 4.03 -1.12
C PRO A 29 16.09 3.66 -2.50
N THR A 30 15.33 2.84 -3.23
CA THR A 30 15.60 2.56 -4.64
C THR A 30 14.98 3.63 -5.54
N LYS A 31 15.51 3.81 -6.76
CA LYS A 31 14.87 4.68 -7.76
C LYS A 31 13.52 4.14 -8.24
N MET A 32 13.41 2.81 -8.34
CA MET A 32 12.15 2.14 -8.66
C MET A 32 11.30 2.01 -7.40
N GLY A 33 9.99 2.07 -7.55
CA GLY A 33 9.07 2.03 -6.43
C GLY A 33 7.72 1.44 -6.80
N GLN A 34 6.71 1.93 -6.11
CA GLN A 34 5.33 1.64 -6.41
C GLN A 34 4.54 2.93 -6.56
N ASP A 35 3.75 3.00 -7.63
CA ASP A 35 2.80 4.07 -7.87
C ASP A 35 1.42 3.72 -7.32
N LEU A 36 0.66 4.73 -6.94
CA LEU A 36 -0.76 4.69 -6.61
C LEU A 36 -1.46 5.88 -7.28
N TRP A 37 -2.45 5.60 -8.11
CA TRP A 37 -3.38 6.60 -8.64
C TRP A 37 -4.76 6.36 -8.05
N VAL A 38 -5.41 7.44 -7.61
CA VAL A 38 -6.77 7.38 -7.07
C VAL A 38 -7.63 8.42 -7.74
N GLU A 39 -8.74 7.98 -8.32
CA GLU A 39 -9.81 8.86 -8.79
C GLU A 39 -11.06 8.63 -7.94
N GLU A 40 -11.59 9.72 -7.39
CA GLU A 40 -12.84 9.74 -6.64
C GLU A 40 -13.96 10.26 -7.53
N LYS A 41 -15.09 9.53 -7.55
CA LYS A 41 -16.27 9.87 -8.33
C LYS A 41 -17.50 9.91 -7.43
N GLU A 42 -18.12 11.06 -7.31
CA GLU A 42 -19.39 11.22 -6.60
C GLU A 42 -20.54 10.74 -7.50
N ASP A 43 -20.96 9.49 -7.30
CA ASP A 43 -21.98 8.83 -8.12
C ASP A 43 -23.07 8.15 -7.29
N ASN A 44 -23.13 8.46 -5.99
CA ASN A 44 -24.02 7.85 -5.00
C ASN A 44 -23.87 6.32 -4.88
N ASN A 45 -22.80 5.75 -5.44
CA ASN A 45 -22.42 4.37 -5.20
C ASN A 45 -21.40 4.29 -4.07
N ALA A 46 -20.97 3.07 -3.79
CA ALA A 46 -19.95 2.79 -2.80
C ALA A 46 -19.14 1.60 -3.28
N LYS A 47 -18.52 1.78 -4.44
CA LYS A 47 -17.71 0.78 -5.12
C LYS A 47 -16.24 1.17 -5.09
N ILE A 48 -15.36 0.18 -4.98
CA ILE A 48 -13.94 0.34 -5.24
C ILE A 48 -13.62 -0.54 -6.45
N PHE A 49 -13.11 0.09 -7.50
CA PHE A 49 -12.52 -0.57 -8.65
C PHE A 49 -11.00 -0.53 -8.45
N TRP A 50 -10.40 -1.69 -8.21
CA TRP A 50 -8.99 -1.80 -7.90
C TRP A 50 -8.25 -2.53 -9.01
N GLU A 51 -7.15 -1.95 -9.46
CA GLU A 51 -6.22 -2.59 -10.39
C GLU A 51 -4.79 -2.54 -9.85
N THR A 52 -4.09 -3.68 -9.89
CA THR A 52 -2.65 -3.76 -9.64
C THR A 52 -1.93 -4.20 -10.89
N TYR A 53 -0.91 -3.44 -11.24
CA TYR A 53 0.00 -3.72 -12.31
C TYR A 53 1.37 -4.08 -11.74
N HIS A 54 2.04 -5.05 -12.36
CA HIS A 54 3.46 -5.29 -12.16
C HIS A 54 4.16 -4.94 -13.46
N GLN A 55 5.06 -3.96 -13.42
CA GLN A 55 5.83 -3.51 -14.58
C GLN A 55 4.92 -3.19 -15.78
N ASN A 56 3.84 -2.46 -15.51
CA ASN A 56 2.80 -2.07 -16.47
C ASN A 56 1.93 -3.21 -17.04
N GLN A 57 2.04 -4.43 -16.51
CA GLN A 57 1.16 -5.55 -16.87
C GLN A 57 0.10 -5.75 -15.79
N LEU A 58 -1.18 -5.83 -16.20
CA LEU A 58 -2.28 -6.07 -15.27
C LEU A 58 -2.08 -7.41 -14.59
N TRP A 59 -2.05 -7.40 -13.27
CA TRP A 59 -1.84 -8.58 -12.44
C TRP A 59 -3.09 -8.92 -11.61
N LEU A 60 -3.72 -7.91 -11.01
CA LEU A 60 -4.93 -8.07 -10.20
C LEU A 60 -5.99 -7.03 -10.58
N SER A 61 -7.23 -7.47 -10.67
CA SER A 61 -8.41 -6.62 -10.79
C SER A 61 -9.45 -7.06 -9.76
N ILE A 62 -10.08 -6.09 -9.09
CA ILE A 62 -11.08 -6.33 -8.05
C ILE A 62 -12.19 -5.29 -8.17
N GLU A 63 -13.42 -5.72 -8.00
CA GLU A 63 -14.56 -4.86 -7.72
C GLU A 63 -15.07 -5.16 -6.31
N ILE A 64 -15.18 -4.14 -5.46
CA ILE A 64 -15.57 -4.26 -4.04
C ILE A 64 -16.79 -3.38 -3.77
N ASP A 65 -17.79 -3.91 -3.06
CA ASP A 65 -18.82 -3.10 -2.40
C ASP A 65 -18.39 -2.80 -0.96
N TYR A 66 -17.93 -1.58 -0.71
CA TYR A 66 -17.41 -1.23 0.61
C TYR A 66 -18.51 -0.80 1.61
N ARG A 67 -19.80 -0.88 1.24
CA ARG A 67 -20.90 -0.80 2.23
C ARG A 67 -20.97 -2.05 3.08
N LYS A 68 -20.71 -3.20 2.45
CA LYS A 68 -20.70 -4.52 3.09
C LYS A 68 -19.28 -5.08 3.27
N TRP A 69 -18.29 -4.45 2.62
CA TRP A 69 -16.94 -4.97 2.50
C TRP A 69 -16.92 -6.37 1.87
N GLU A 70 -17.54 -6.48 0.69
CA GLU A 70 -17.65 -7.73 -0.07
C GLU A 70 -16.98 -7.58 -1.44
N ILE A 71 -16.26 -8.62 -1.87
CA ILE A 71 -15.71 -8.70 -3.23
C ILE A 71 -16.83 -9.15 -4.17
N ILE A 72 -17.13 -8.33 -5.17
CA ILE A 72 -18.13 -8.61 -6.21
C ILE A 72 -17.50 -9.46 -7.31
N SER A 73 -16.30 -9.06 -7.75
CA SER A 73 -15.56 -9.75 -8.80
C SER A 73 -14.05 -9.62 -8.59
N THR A 74 -13.29 -10.62 -9.02
CA THR A 74 -11.82 -10.57 -9.04
C THR A 74 -11.24 -11.67 -9.94
N ASN A 75 -10.06 -11.42 -10.48
CA ASN A 75 -9.26 -12.44 -11.18
C ASN A 75 -8.36 -13.28 -10.24
N LEU A 76 -8.02 -12.80 -9.02
CA LEU A 76 -7.19 -13.52 -8.04
C LEU A 76 -7.74 -13.40 -6.61
N LYS A 77 -8.47 -14.43 -6.16
CA LYS A 77 -9.17 -14.41 -4.86
C LYS A 77 -8.27 -14.15 -3.64
N PRO A 78 -7.14 -14.85 -3.43
CA PRO A 78 -6.34 -14.65 -2.21
C PRO A 78 -5.83 -13.21 -2.06
N ASN A 79 -5.37 -12.62 -3.17
CA ASN A 79 -4.86 -11.25 -3.19
C ASN A 79 -5.98 -10.23 -3.04
N ALA A 80 -7.16 -10.49 -3.61
CA ALA A 80 -8.33 -9.65 -3.40
C ALA A 80 -8.77 -9.61 -1.93
N PHE A 81 -8.76 -10.75 -1.23
CA PHE A 81 -9.06 -10.78 0.21
C PHE A 81 -8.04 -10.00 1.04
N PHE A 82 -6.76 -10.05 0.66
CA PHE A 82 -5.74 -9.25 1.31
C PHE A 82 -6.00 -7.74 1.10
N ILE A 83 -6.25 -7.29 -0.13
CA ILE A 83 -6.57 -5.89 -0.41
C ILE A 83 -7.85 -5.45 0.32
N LEU A 84 -8.89 -6.30 0.34
CA LEU A 84 -10.12 -6.04 1.09
C LEU A 84 -9.83 -5.84 2.58
N LYS A 85 -9.01 -6.70 3.19
CA LYS A 85 -8.58 -6.58 4.60
C LYS A 85 -7.86 -5.24 4.85
N VAL A 86 -6.93 -4.88 3.97
CA VAL A 86 -6.17 -3.61 4.06
C VAL A 86 -7.10 -2.41 4.00
N LEU A 87 -7.94 -2.32 2.97
CA LEU A 87 -8.82 -1.18 2.74
C LEU A 87 -9.87 -1.07 3.86
N LYS A 88 -10.39 -2.20 4.36
CA LYS A 88 -11.31 -2.22 5.50
C LYS A 88 -10.67 -1.68 6.77
N TYR A 89 -9.42 -2.05 7.04
CA TYR A 89 -8.69 -1.48 8.17
C TYR A 89 -8.36 0.00 7.95
N LEU A 90 -7.98 0.38 6.74
CA LEU A 90 -7.70 1.77 6.37
C LEU A 90 -8.90 2.68 6.62
N GLN A 91 -10.12 2.23 6.30
CA GLN A 91 -11.35 2.96 6.64
C GLN A 91 -11.49 3.18 8.14
N SER A 92 -11.08 2.23 8.99
CA SER A 92 -11.21 2.37 10.45
C SER A 92 -10.26 3.42 11.05
N ILE A 93 -9.17 3.75 10.35
CA ILE A 93 -8.15 4.70 10.82
C ILE A 93 -8.10 6.00 10.02
N SER A 94 -8.79 6.08 8.87
CA SER A 94 -8.92 7.31 8.08
C SER A 94 -10.24 8.01 8.37
N LEU A 95 -10.18 9.29 8.75
CA LEU A 95 -11.36 10.12 8.98
C LEU A 95 -11.95 10.72 7.67
N GLU A 96 -11.20 10.65 6.57
CA GLU A 96 -11.52 11.36 5.33
C GLU A 96 -12.02 10.45 4.20
N LYS A 97 -11.56 9.20 4.12
CA LYS A 97 -11.80 8.32 2.96
C LYS A 97 -12.89 7.27 3.21
N PHE A 98 -13.41 6.68 2.13
CA PHE A 98 -14.51 5.72 2.10
C PHE A 98 -15.83 6.25 2.70
N LYS A 99 -16.11 7.54 2.50
CA LYS A 99 -17.42 8.14 2.79
C LYS A 99 -18.50 7.54 1.88
N LYS A 100 -19.75 7.55 2.33
CA LYS A 100 -20.88 7.05 1.53
C LYS A 100 -21.06 7.91 0.27
N GLY A 101 -21.41 7.28 -0.85
CA GLY A 101 -21.78 7.97 -2.09
C GLY A 101 -20.64 8.27 -3.07
N ILE A 102 -19.44 7.75 -2.80
CA ILE A 102 -18.25 7.94 -3.63
C ILE A 102 -17.78 6.59 -4.16
N SER A 103 -17.54 6.50 -5.47
CA SER A 103 -16.80 5.39 -6.04
C SER A 103 -15.32 5.74 -6.16
N TYR A 104 -14.45 4.78 -5.89
CA TYR A 104 -13.00 4.93 -5.98
C TYR A 104 -12.47 4.06 -7.10
N HIS A 105 -11.72 4.67 -8.02
CA HIS A 105 -10.92 3.96 -9.01
C HIS A 105 -9.47 4.04 -8.57
N ILE A 106 -8.93 2.92 -8.13
CA ILE A 106 -7.59 2.83 -7.56
C ILE A 106 -6.72 1.96 -8.44
N LYS A 107 -5.62 2.52 -8.92
CA LYS A 107 -4.64 1.81 -9.73
C LYS A 107 -3.29 1.84 -9.03
N THR A 108 -2.60 0.71 -9.04
CA THR A 108 -1.22 0.60 -8.53
C THR A 108 -0.30 0.03 -9.60
N ASN A 109 0.98 0.41 -9.57
CA ASN A 109 1.99 -0.19 -10.45
C ASN A 109 3.29 -0.42 -9.69
N LEU A 110 3.70 -1.68 -9.55
CA LEU A 110 4.98 -2.06 -8.98
C LEU A 110 6.05 -2.04 -10.07
N GLN A 111 7.10 -1.24 -9.92
CA GLN A 111 8.10 -1.02 -10.96
C GLN A 111 9.24 -2.07 -10.98
N PHE A 112 9.23 -3.02 -10.04
CA PHE A 112 10.22 -4.08 -9.90
C PHE A 112 9.56 -5.46 -9.68
N PRO A 113 10.27 -6.57 -9.92
CA PRO A 113 9.73 -7.90 -9.64
C PRO A 113 9.41 -8.09 -8.15
N ALA A 114 8.19 -8.54 -7.85
CA ALA A 114 7.69 -8.65 -6.48
C ALA A 114 8.52 -9.56 -5.56
N ASN A 115 9.34 -10.46 -6.12
CA ASN A 115 10.19 -11.41 -5.40
C ASN A 115 11.60 -10.88 -5.06
N TYR A 116 11.91 -9.61 -5.35
CA TYR A 116 13.25 -9.06 -5.09
C TYR A 116 13.50 -8.62 -3.65
N GLY A 117 12.49 -8.71 -2.77
CA GLY A 117 12.64 -8.29 -1.37
C GLY A 117 12.74 -6.77 -1.17
N LEU A 118 12.47 -5.96 -2.20
CA LEU A 118 12.58 -4.50 -2.16
C LEU A 118 11.40 -3.79 -1.47
N GLY A 119 10.59 -4.52 -0.71
CA GLY A 119 9.50 -3.94 0.09
C GLY A 119 8.21 -3.60 -0.68
N SER A 120 7.78 -4.45 -1.63
CA SER A 120 6.52 -4.22 -2.38
C SER A 120 5.29 -4.02 -1.49
N SER A 121 5.21 -4.70 -0.35
CA SER A 121 4.08 -4.59 0.57
C SER A 121 4.14 -3.30 1.39
N SER A 122 5.33 -2.87 1.81
CA SER A 122 5.50 -1.63 2.59
C SER A 122 5.29 -0.38 1.73
N THR A 123 5.73 -0.41 0.46
CA THR A 123 5.46 0.68 -0.49
C THR A 123 3.97 0.86 -0.74
N LEU A 124 3.21 -0.24 -0.82
CA LEU A 124 1.76 -0.18 -0.93
C LEU A 124 1.11 0.46 0.31
N MET A 125 1.52 0.05 1.52
CA MET A 125 0.98 0.63 2.76
C MET A 125 1.31 2.11 2.87
N ALA A 126 2.54 2.51 2.54
CA ALA A 126 2.96 3.91 2.54
C ALA A 126 2.12 4.76 1.60
N ASN A 127 1.90 4.32 0.36
CA ASN A 127 1.05 5.03 -0.60
C ASN A 127 -0.41 5.16 -0.12
N LEU A 128 -1.00 4.07 0.38
CA LEU A 128 -2.37 4.09 0.89
C LEU A 128 -2.52 5.00 2.11
N ALA A 129 -1.54 5.00 3.01
CA ALA A 129 -1.52 5.87 4.17
C ALA A 129 -1.35 7.35 3.78
N LYS A 130 -0.46 7.67 2.84
CA LYS A 130 -0.31 9.01 2.26
C LYS A 130 -1.64 9.51 1.67
N TRP A 131 -2.28 8.69 0.84
CA TRP A 131 -3.58 9.01 0.24
C TRP A 131 -4.70 9.22 1.27
N ALA A 132 -4.78 8.34 2.27
CA ALA A 132 -5.84 8.38 3.26
C ALA A 132 -5.56 9.29 4.47
N LYS A 133 -4.40 9.97 4.47
CA LYS A 133 -3.85 10.74 5.60
C LYS A 133 -3.93 9.94 6.92
N ALA A 134 -3.52 8.68 6.85
CA ALA A 134 -3.57 7.72 7.94
C ALA A 134 -2.16 7.33 8.40
N ASP A 135 -2.06 6.69 9.57
CA ASP A 135 -0.79 6.17 10.08
C ASP A 135 -0.36 4.90 9.31
N ALA A 136 0.75 4.99 8.59
CA ALA A 136 1.27 3.89 7.78
C ALA A 136 1.86 2.74 8.61
N PHE A 137 2.44 3.05 9.77
CA PHE A 137 3.00 2.03 10.66
C PHE A 137 1.86 1.19 11.25
N LEU A 138 0.82 1.85 11.72
CA LEU A 138 -0.38 1.18 12.25
C LEU A 138 -1.09 0.34 11.16
N LEU A 139 -1.21 0.89 9.94
CA LEU A 139 -1.76 0.17 8.79
C LEU A 139 -0.93 -1.10 8.48
N ASN A 140 0.38 -0.98 8.39
CA ASN A 140 1.28 -2.10 8.10
C ASN A 140 1.25 -3.16 9.19
N GLU A 141 1.38 -2.76 10.47
CA GLU A 141 1.39 -3.68 11.62
C GLU A 141 0.13 -4.56 11.65
N LYS A 142 -1.06 -3.98 11.45
CA LYS A 142 -2.32 -4.73 11.54
C LYS A 142 -2.67 -5.55 10.31
N THR A 143 -2.13 -5.21 9.14
CA THR A 143 -2.48 -5.87 7.89
C THR A 143 -1.46 -6.93 7.48
N LEU A 144 -0.16 -6.62 7.62
CA LEU A 144 0.99 -7.42 7.21
C LEU A 144 1.83 -7.91 8.40
N GLY A 145 2.05 -7.06 9.40
CA GLY A 145 3.04 -7.28 10.47
C GLY A 145 4.45 -6.82 10.08
N GLY A 146 5.47 -7.28 10.81
CA GLY A 146 6.88 -6.96 10.57
C GLY A 146 7.45 -5.87 11.47
N SER A 147 8.75 -5.58 11.32
CA SER A 147 9.54 -4.71 12.21
C SER A 147 9.43 -3.20 11.92
N GLY A 148 8.62 -2.79 10.95
CA GLY A 148 8.28 -1.37 10.71
C GLY A 148 9.32 -0.55 9.92
N TYR A 149 10.59 -0.94 9.87
CA TYR A 149 11.63 -0.19 9.15
C TYR A 149 11.33 -0.02 7.65
N ASP A 150 10.67 -1.01 7.04
CA ASP A 150 10.30 -1.00 5.61
C ASP A 150 9.34 0.12 5.25
N VAL A 151 8.47 0.47 6.21
CA VAL A 151 7.51 1.56 6.09
C VAL A 151 8.23 2.89 6.25
N ALA A 152 9.18 2.98 7.19
CA ALA A 152 9.97 4.18 7.40
C ALA A 152 10.75 4.59 6.14
N VAL A 153 11.40 3.65 5.44
CA VAL A 153 12.11 3.96 4.18
C VAL A 153 11.15 4.44 3.09
N ALA A 154 9.97 3.82 2.98
CA ALA A 154 8.97 4.17 1.97
C ALA A 154 8.30 5.54 2.24
N LEU A 155 8.23 5.96 3.51
CA LEU A 155 7.71 7.26 3.91
C LEU A 155 8.74 8.39 3.78
N GLU A 156 9.97 8.18 4.26
CA GLU A 156 11.00 9.22 4.34
C GLU A 156 11.62 9.52 2.98
N GLU A 157 11.54 8.60 2.02
CA GLU A 157 12.10 8.73 0.66
C GLU A 157 13.60 9.07 0.64
N GLN A 158 14.28 8.87 1.76
CA GLN A 158 15.69 9.18 1.99
C GLN A 158 16.38 8.02 2.71
N SER A 159 17.71 8.06 2.72
CA SER A 159 18.50 7.12 3.51
C SER A 159 18.21 7.31 4.99
N ILE A 160 17.86 6.25 5.70
CA ILE A 160 17.57 6.29 7.13
C ILE A 160 18.50 5.37 7.92
N LEU A 161 18.79 5.80 9.14
CA LEU A 161 19.27 4.93 10.20
C LEU A 161 18.05 4.54 11.05
N TYR A 162 17.77 3.23 11.13
CA TYR A 162 16.65 2.69 11.89
C TYR A 162 17.14 1.89 13.10
N GLN A 163 16.43 1.98 14.22
CA GLN A 163 16.67 1.24 15.46
C GLN A 163 15.33 0.88 16.10
#